data_AF-A0AA96QJ14-F1
#
_entry.id   AF-A0AA96QJ14-F1
#
_cell.length_a   1.000
_cell.length_b   1.000
_cell.length_c   1.000
_cell.angle_alpha   90.00
_cell.angle_beta   90.00
_cell.angle_gamma   90.00
#
_symmetry.space_group_name_H-M   'P 1'
#
loop_
_entity.id
_entity.type
_entity.pdbx_description
1 polymer ?
#
loop_
_entity_poly.entity_id
_entity_poly.type
_entity_poly.pdbx_seq_one_letter_code
_entity_poly.pdbx_strand_id
1 'polypeptide(L)' 'MTVARYFDEVVDQLTLAGIDVTTMDIDISFAQPMRGQLLTDPGTVLRWREDLGWSTGRRSTGPSAHPTQVAGLLASG' A
#
# COMPACT_ATOMS: atom_id res chain seq x y z
N MET A 1 -3.18 15.94 -0.51
CA MET A 1 -2.27 15.05 0.23
C MET A 1 -1.14 14.65 -0.71
N THR A 2 0.12 14.65 -0.29
CA THR A 2 1.24 14.18 -1.13
C THR A 2 1.27 12.65 -1.11
N VAL A 3 1.80 12.02 -2.16
CA VAL A 3 1.95 10.54 -2.22
C VAL A 3 2.77 10.03 -1.04
N ALA A 4 3.86 10.72 -0.68
CA ALA A 4 4.67 10.37 0.49
C ALA A 4 3.84 10.33 1.78
N ARG A 5 3.03 11.37 2.06
CA ARG A 5 2.17 11.39 3.26
C ARG A 5 1.14 10.27 3.27
N TYR A 6 0.56 9.96 2.10
CA TYR A 6 -0.39 8.86 1.99
C TYR A 6 0.28 7.50 2.31
N PHE A 7 1.49 7.29 1.82
CA PHE A 7 2.26 6.08 2.12
C PHE A 7 2.62 5.98 3.60
N ASP A 8 3.03 7.10 4.23
CA ASP A 8 3.28 7.14 5.68
C ASP A 8 2.03 6.69 6.46
N GLU A 9 0.86 7.24 6.14
CA GLU A 9 -0.41 6.84 6.78
C GLU A 9 -0.75 5.35 6.56
N VAL A 10 -0.46 4.80 5.38
CA VAL A 10 -0.63 3.36 5.10
C VAL A 10 0.31 2.54 5.97
N VAL A 11 1.59 2.91 6.06
CA VAL A 11 2.59 2.22 6.89
C VAL A 11 2.19 2.27 8.37
N ASP A 12 1.71 3.42 8.86
CA ASP A 12 1.22 3.57 10.23
C ASP A 12 0.05 2.62 10.51
N GLN A 13 -0.92 2.52 9.61
CA GLN A 13 -2.06 1.62 9.77
C GLN A 13 -1.65 0.13 9.72
N LEU A 14 -0.68 -0.23 8.87
CA LEU A 14 -0.13 -1.59 8.83
C LEU A 14 0.58 -1.93 10.14
N THR A 15 1.39 -1.00 10.66
CA THR A 15 2.08 -1.14 11.94
C THR A 15 1.10 -1.30 13.11
N LEU A 16 0.04 -0.48 13.14
CA LEU A 16 -1.03 -0.60 14.15
C LEU A 16 -1.79 -1.94 14.06
N ALA A 17 -1.82 -2.56 12.89
CA ALA A 17 -2.37 -3.90 12.67
C ALA A 17 -1.38 -5.04 12.97
N GLY A 18 -0.16 -4.73 13.44
CA GLY A 18 0.89 -5.71 13.72
C GLY A 18 1.59 -6.26 12.48
N ILE A 19 1.57 -5.51 11.37
CA ILE A 19 2.18 -5.89 10.10
C ILE A 19 3.39 -5.00 9.86
N ASP A 20 4.57 -5.60 9.88
CA ASP A 20 5.83 -4.88 9.65
C ASP A 20 6.05 -4.65 8.15
N VAL A 21 6.37 -3.41 7.78
CA VAL A 21 6.78 -3.04 6.42
C VAL A 21 8.31 -3.04 6.35
N THR A 22 8.87 -3.93 5.55
CA THR A 22 10.33 -4.12 5.44
C THR A 22 10.94 -3.36 4.26
N THR A 23 10.16 -3.07 3.23
CA THR A 23 10.62 -2.29 2.07
C THR A 23 9.47 -1.48 1.47
N MET A 24 9.78 -0.27 1.01
CA MET A 24 8.88 0.63 0.31
C MET A 24 9.56 1.18 -0.93
N ASP A 25 8.96 0.95 -2.10
CA ASP A 25 9.40 1.53 -3.37
C ASP A 25 8.28 2.40 -3.94
N ILE A 26 8.61 3.61 -4.38
CA ILE A 26 7.68 4.54 -5.03
C ILE A 26 8.34 5.04 -6.31
N ASP A 27 7.66 4.86 -7.44
CA ASP A 27 8.06 5.46 -8.72
C ASP A 27 7.68 6.95 -8.71
N ILE A 28 8.68 7.80 -8.53
CA ILE A 28 8.55 9.26 -8.51
C ILE A 28 8.81 9.89 -9.88
N SER A 29 8.96 9.11 -10.95
CA SER A 29 8.98 9.67 -12.30
C SER A 29 7.65 10.39 -12.55
N PHE A 30 7.66 11.46 -13.37
CA PHE A 30 6.43 12.16 -13.76
C PHE A 30 5.50 11.31 -14.67
N ALA A 31 5.68 9.99 -14.69
CA ALA A 31 4.83 9.05 -15.39
C ALA A 31 3.52 8.86 -14.61
N GLN A 32 2.41 9.20 -15.25
CA GLN A 32 1.08 8.88 -14.74
C GLN A 32 0.56 7.60 -15.41
N PRO A 33 -0.10 6.70 -14.66
CA PRO A 33 -0.36 6.78 -13.22
C PRO A 33 0.87 6.40 -12.38
N MET A 34 1.04 7.06 -11.23
CA MET A 34 2.13 6.73 -10.29
C MET A 34 1.98 5.31 -9.74
N ARG A 35 3.11 4.72 -9.35
CA ARG A 35 3.20 3.33 -8.89
C ARG A 35 4.03 3.23 -7.64
N GLY A 36 3.75 2.22 -6.84
CA GLY A 36 4.55 1.89 -5.68
C GLY A 36 4.29 0.48 -5.20
N GLN A 37 5.10 0.03 -4.26
CA GLN A 37 4.93 -1.25 -3.61
C GLN A 37 5.45 -1.21 -2.19
N LEU A 38 4.82 -2.00 -1.33
CA LEU A 38 5.28 -2.32 0.01
C LEU A 38 5.53 -3.82 0.10
N LEU A 39 6.68 -4.19 0.67
CA LEU A 39 6.95 -5.54 1.14
C LEU A 39 6.70 -5.58 2.63
N THR A 40 5.85 -6.50 3.09
CA THR A 40 5.59 -6.73 4.51
C THR A 40 6.26 -8.00 4.99
N ASP A 41 6.47 -8.18 6.29
CA ASP A 41 6.77 -9.47 6.91
C ASP A 41 5.45 -10.27 7.09
N PRO A 42 5.36 -11.57 6.77
CA PRO A 42 6.39 -12.54 6.36
C PRO A 42 6.70 -12.62 4.84
N GLY A 43 6.45 -11.56 4.07
CA GLY A 43 6.85 -11.46 2.66
C GLY A 43 5.72 -11.07 1.69
N THR A 44 4.62 -10.50 2.17
CA THR A 44 3.50 -10.13 1.28
C THR A 44 3.82 -8.84 0.54
N VAL A 45 3.58 -8.83 -0.78
CA VAL A 45 3.76 -7.63 -1.61
C VAL A 45 2.41 -6.95 -1.83
N LEU A 46 2.29 -5.73 -1.32
CA LEU A 46 1.20 -4.80 -1.62
C LEU A 46 1.62 -3.91 -2.79
N ARG A 47 0.93 -3.99 -3.92
CA ARG A 47 1.16 -3.14 -5.08
C ARG A 47 0.15 -2.02 -5.12
N TRP A 48 0.64 -0.80 -5.34
CA TRP A 48 -0.19 0.39 -5.48
C TRP A 48 -0.07 0.97 -6.89
N ARG A 49 -1.21 1.37 -7.43
CA ARG A 49 -1.30 2.25 -8.60
C ARG A 49 -2.27 3.37 -8.29
N GLU A 50 -1.90 4.59 -8.63
CA GLU A 50 -2.72 5.78 -8.37
C GLU A 50 -4.16 5.66 -8.90
N ASP A 51 -4.31 5.09 -10.10
CA ASP A 51 -5.59 4.94 -10.79
C ASP A 51 -6.37 3.68 -10.40
N LEU A 52 -5.73 2.68 -9.80
CA LEU A 52 -6.35 1.38 -9.48
C LEU A 52 -6.42 1.06 -7.99
N GLY A 53 -5.71 1.78 -7.12
CA GLY A 53 -5.63 1.48 -5.69
C GLY A 53 -4.59 0.42 -5.34
N TRP A 54 -4.81 -0.29 -4.23
CA TRP A 54 -3.90 -1.30 -3.69
C TRP A 54 -4.33 -2.71 -4.06
N SER A 55 -3.36 -3.61 -4.20
CA SER A 55 -3.60 -5.02 -4.51
C SER A 55 -2.54 -5.95 -3.92
N THR A 56 -2.97 -7.12 -3.44
CA THR A 56 -2.09 -8.25 -3.08
C THR A 56 -2.01 -9.31 -4.20
N GLY A 57 -2.58 -9.01 -5.36
CA GLY A 57 -2.82 -9.98 -6.45
C GLY A 57 -4.05 -10.86 -6.27
N ARG A 58 -4.53 -11.06 -5.03
CA ARG A 58 -5.78 -11.81 -4.71
C ARG A 58 -6.94 -10.91 -4.32
N ARG A 59 -6.64 -9.76 -3.70
CA ARG A 59 -7.60 -8.77 -3.24
C ARG A 59 -7.15 -7.40 -3.68
N SER A 60 -8.10 -6.49 -3.87
CA SER A 60 -7.81 -5.11 -4.24
C SER A 60 -8.76 -4.12 -3.56
N THR A 61 -8.30 -2.90 -3.40
CA THR A 61 -9.11 -1.73 -3.07
C THR A 61 -9.23 -0.82 -4.30
N GLY A 62 -10.09 0.19 -4.24
CA GLY A 62 -10.22 1.19 -5.31
C GLY A 62 -9.18 2.32 -5.22
N PRO A 63 -9.10 3.17 -6.25
CA PRO A 63 -8.35 4.43 -6.17
C PRO A 63 -8.89 5.26 -4.99
N SER A 64 -8.00 5.87 -4.21
CA SER A 64 -8.33 6.59 -2.96
C SER A 64 -8.78 5.71 -1.78
N ALA A 65 -8.37 4.44 -1.74
CA ALA A 65 -8.58 3.60 -0.58
C ALA A 65 -8.05 4.26 0.71
N HIS A 66 -8.89 4.27 1.75
CA HIS A 66 -8.46 4.74 3.07
C HIS A 66 -7.34 3.83 3.59
N PRO A 67 -6.30 4.35 4.26
CA PRO A 67 -5.20 3.55 4.81
C PRO A 67 -5.65 2.29 5.59
N THR A 68 -6.68 2.41 6.43
CA THR A 68 -7.27 1.27 7.17
C THR A 68 -7.84 0.18 6.26
N GLN A 69 -8.36 0.52 5.08
CA GLN A 69 -8.84 -0.47 4.11
C GLN A 69 -7.68 -1.27 3.49
N VAL A 70 -6.49 -0.67 3.39
CA VAL A 70 -5.28 -1.34 2.89
C VAL A 70 -4.83 -2.42 3.88
N ALA A 71 -4.83 -2.13 5.18
CA ALA A 71 -4.54 -3.13 6.22
C ALA A 71 -5.52 -4.32 6.16
N GLY A 72 -6.79 -4.06 5.85
CA GLY A 72 -7.81 -5.09 5.64
C GLY A 72 -7.50 -6.07 4.49
N LEU A 73 -6.66 -5.69 3.51
CA LEU A 73 -6.24 -6.62 2.45
C LEU A 73 -5.42 -7.79 2.99
N LEU A 74 -4.72 -7.58 4.10
CA LEU A 74 -3.81 -8.55 4.72
C LEU A 74 -4.43 -9.29 5.90
N ALA A 75 -5.57 -8.82 6.43
CA ALA A 75 -6.22 -9.35 7.62
C ALA A 75 -6.92 -10.73 7.43
N SER A 76 -6.47 -11.60 6.52
CA SER A 76 -7.06 -12.95 6.35
C SER A 76 -6.10 -13.97 5.71
N GLY A 77 -4.85 -14.01 6.16
CA GLY A 77 -3.89 -15.07 5.84
C GLY A 77 -3.86 -16.12 6.94
#